data_AF-A0ABC8AWG5-F1
#
_entry.id   AF-A0ABC8AWG5-F1
#
_cell.length_a   1.000
_cell.length_b   1.000
_cell.length_c   1.000
_cell.angle_alpha   90.00
_cell.angle_beta   90.00
_cell.angle_gamma   90.00
#
_symmetry.space_group_name_H-M   'P 1'
#
loop_
_entity.id
_entity.type
_entity.pdbx_description
1 polymer ?
#
loop_
_entity_poly.entity_id
_entity_poly.type
_entity_poly.pdbx_seq_one_letter_code
_entity_poly.pdbx_strand_id
1 'polypeptide(L)'
;MPAWRDFLERFRPVAVPGTVGPAGVPADRAAESAAELDPVLARLDAVQDEADGIRAAARESAERIRATAVRQAAAIRARAVDAAPRITEEAAAQSLSPADAVSADARDSAAAVSIRAERRMADQVAPVVARARALIAEVCAPEHERAPR
;
A
#
# COMPACT_ATOMS: atom_id res chain seq x y z
N MET A 1 70.71 -21.33 3.17
CA MET A 1 71.31 -21.60 4.48
C MET A 1 70.38 -22.54 5.23
N PRO A 2 70.84 -23.71 5.70
CA PRO A 2 69.96 -24.61 6.47
C PRO A 2 69.40 -23.86 7.68
N ALA A 3 68.15 -24.13 8.05
CA ALA A 3 67.54 -23.48 9.20
C ALA A 3 68.20 -24.00 10.48
N TRP A 4 68.29 -23.16 11.52
CA TRP A 4 68.83 -23.55 12.83
C TRP A 4 68.16 -24.80 13.43
N ARG A 5 66.89 -25.03 13.07
CA ARG A 5 66.14 -26.24 13.41
C ARG A 5 66.71 -27.51 12.77
N ASP A 6 67.15 -27.45 11.52
CA ASP A 6 67.72 -28.59 10.78
C ASP A 6 69.05 -29.04 11.39
N PHE A 7 69.81 -28.09 11.96
CA PHE A 7 71.06 -28.40 12.68
C PHE A 7 70.78 -29.16 13.99
N LEU A 8 69.72 -28.81 14.71
CA LEU A 8 69.35 -29.47 15.97
C LEU A 8 68.71 -30.85 15.75
N GLU A 9 68.04 -31.09 14.61
CA GLU A 9 67.52 -32.42 14.27
C GLU A 9 68.62 -33.47 14.09
N ARG A 10 69.83 -33.07 13.68
CA ARG A 10 70.97 -33.96 13.49
C ARG A 10 71.55 -34.52 14.80
N PHE A 11 71.34 -33.80 15.91
CA PHE A 11 71.75 -34.22 17.25
C PHE A 11 70.61 -34.84 18.06
N ARG A 12 69.43 -35.03 17.44
CA ARG A 12 68.38 -35.79 18.08
C ARG A 12 68.86 -37.23 18.25
N PRO A 13 68.92 -37.77 19.48
CA PRO A 13 69.42 -39.11 19.70
C PRO A 13 68.62 -40.09 18.85
N VAL A 14 69.29 -40.78 17.92
CA VAL A 14 68.73 -41.97 17.30
C VAL A 14 68.55 -42.94 18.46
N ALA A 15 67.31 -43.29 18.75
CA ALA A 15 67.00 -44.23 19.82
C ALA A 15 67.91 -45.46 19.66
N VAL A 16 68.58 -45.83 20.76
CA VAL A 16 69.25 -47.13 20.87
C VAL A 16 68.24 -48.19 20.40
N PRO A 17 68.62 -49.23 19.64
CA PRO A 17 67.78 -50.40 19.46
C PRO A 17 67.63 -51.07 20.83
N GLY A 18 66.74 -50.50 21.65
CA GLY A 18 66.28 -51.08 22.89
C GLY A 18 65.46 -52.30 22.52
N THR A 19 65.68 -53.37 23.27
CA THR A 19 64.87 -54.58 23.34
C THR A 19 63.45 -54.35 22.84
N VAL A 20 63.01 -55.15 21.87
CA VAL A 20 61.62 -55.19 21.43
C VAL A 20 60.76 -55.38 22.68
N GLY A 21 60.17 -54.29 23.18
CA GLY A 21 59.08 -54.36 24.13
C GLY A 21 57.94 -55.13 23.45
N PRO A 22 57.05 -55.78 24.23
CA PRO A 22 55.91 -56.49 23.64
C PRO A 22 55.25 -55.60 22.60
N ALA A 23 55.10 -56.13 21.38
CA ALA A 23 54.64 -55.38 20.21
C ALA A 23 53.45 -54.51 20.59
N GLY A 24 53.63 -53.19 20.57
CA GLY A 24 52.55 -52.25 20.80
C GLY A 24 51.53 -52.45 19.68
N VAL A 25 50.39 -53.06 20.01
CA VAL A 25 49.27 -53.21 19.09
C VAL A 25 48.89 -51.80 18.61
N PRO A 26 48.70 -51.55 17.30
CA PRO A 26 48.16 -50.28 16.84
C PRO A 26 46.80 -50.06 17.50
N ALA A 27 46.73 -49.11 18.44
CA ALA A 27 45.47 -48.77 19.08
C ALA A 27 44.56 -48.14 18.02
N ASP A 28 43.40 -48.74 17.80
CA ASP A 28 42.37 -48.17 16.95
C ASP A 28 41.68 -47.03 17.72
N ARG A 29 42.36 -45.88 17.73
CA ARG A 29 41.92 -44.67 18.42
C ARG A 29 40.56 -44.19 17.93
N ALA A 30 40.19 -44.51 16.69
CA ALA A 30 38.88 -44.16 16.13
C ALA A 30 37.78 -45.00 16.77
N ALA A 31 37.98 -46.32 16.91
CA ALA A 31 37.05 -47.21 17.59
C ALA A 31 36.90 -46.86 19.08
N GLU A 32 37.99 -46.52 19.77
CA GLU A 32 37.97 -46.05 21.16
C GLU A 32 37.18 -44.74 21.30
N SER A 33 37.44 -43.77 20.43
CA SER A 33 36.74 -42.48 20.45
C SER A 33 35.25 -42.64 20.12
N ALA A 34 34.89 -43.52 19.19
CA ALA A 34 33.49 -43.83 18.89
C ALA A 34 32.80 -44.47 20.09
N ALA A 35 33.43 -45.44 20.75
CA ALA A 35 32.88 -46.08 21.95
C ALA A 35 32.65 -45.09 23.11
N GLU A 36 33.48 -44.05 23.22
CA GLU A 36 33.33 -42.98 24.21
C GLU A 36 32.24 -41.97 23.84
N LEU A 37 32.14 -41.58 22.56
CA LEU A 37 31.28 -40.49 22.11
C LEU A 37 29.87 -40.94 21.72
N ASP A 38 29.70 -42.15 21.17
CA ASP A 38 28.42 -42.65 20.69
C ASP A 38 27.30 -42.55 21.74
N PRO A 39 27.49 -42.90 23.03
CA PRO A 39 26.44 -42.77 24.03
C PRO A 39 26.04 -41.33 24.32
N VAL A 40 26.96 -40.37 24.16
CA VAL A 40 26.70 -38.94 24.36
C VAL A 40 25.99 -38.37 23.13
N LEU A 41 26.42 -38.74 21.93
CA LEU A 41 25.79 -38.31 20.68
C LEU A 41 24.39 -38.91 20.51
N ALA A 42 24.17 -40.16 20.92
CA ALA A 42 22.85 -40.80 20.90
C ALA A 42 21.80 -40.06 21.76
N ARG A 43 22.23 -39.29 22.78
CA ARG A 43 21.32 -38.42 23.54
C ARG A 43 20.84 -37.20 22.73
N LEU A 44 21.58 -36.80 21.69
CA LEU A 44 21.18 -35.71 20.80
C LEU A 44 20.13 -36.15 19.77
N ASP A 45 20.05 -37.44 19.44
CA ASP A 45 19.08 -37.96 18.47
C ASP A 45 17.64 -37.60 18.90
N ALA A 46 17.30 -37.81 20.17
CA ALA A 46 15.99 -37.44 20.70
C ALA A 46 15.69 -35.94 20.59
N VAL A 47 16.71 -35.08 20.76
CA VAL A 47 16.57 -33.62 20.63
C VAL A 47 16.42 -33.21 19.16
N GLN A 48 17.10 -33.90 18.25
CA GLN A 48 16.97 -33.68 16.81
C GLN A 48 15.57 -34.07 16.31
N ASP A 49 15.07 -35.24 16.76
CA ASP A 49 13.71 -35.70 16.47
C ASP A 49 12.65 -34.71 16.99
N GLU A 50 12.83 -34.21 18.22
CA GLU A 50 11.95 -33.18 18.79
C GLU A 50 11.98 -31.89 17.96
N ALA A 51 13.17 -31.41 17.60
CA ALA A 51 13.33 -30.22 16.77
C ALA A 51 12.67 -30.39 15.38
N ASP A 52 12.78 -31.57 14.78
CA ASP A 52 12.12 -31.90 13.52
C ASP A 52 10.61 -31.93 13.65
N GLY A 53 10.09 -32.51 14.74
CA GLY A 53 8.67 -32.48 15.08
C GLY A 53 8.13 -31.06 15.21
N ILE A 54 8.85 -30.19 15.94
CA ILE A 54 8.49 -28.77 16.10
C ILE A 54 8.48 -28.06 14.75
N ARG A 55 9.50 -28.27 13.90
CA ARG A 55 9.59 -27.66 12.57
C ARG A 55 8.44 -28.12 11.67
N ALA A 56 8.09 -29.41 11.70
CA ALA A 56 6.98 -29.95 10.93
C ALA A 56 5.63 -29.35 11.37
N ALA A 57 5.36 -29.34 12.69
CA ALA A 57 4.14 -28.77 13.25
C ALA A 57 4.00 -27.26 12.95
N ALA A 58 5.11 -26.51 13.02
CA ALA A 58 5.13 -25.09 12.68
C ALA A 58 4.79 -24.85 11.21
N ARG A 59 5.32 -25.67 10.29
CA ARG A 59 5.00 -25.58 8.85
C ARG A 59 3.53 -25.84 8.58
N GLU A 60 2.97 -26.91 9.16
CA GLU A 60 1.56 -27.24 9.02
C GLU A 60 0.66 -26.12 9.57
N SER A 61 0.99 -25.59 10.75
CA SER A 61 0.27 -24.46 11.33
C SER A 61 0.31 -23.22 10.42
N ALA A 62 1.48 -22.89 9.86
CA ALA A 62 1.63 -21.78 8.93
C ALA A 62 0.81 -21.99 7.64
N GLU A 63 0.72 -23.21 7.12
CA GLU A 63 -0.13 -23.55 5.98
C GLU A 63 -1.61 -23.39 6.30
N ARG A 64 -2.06 -23.88 7.48
CA ARG A 64 -3.45 -23.69 7.94
C ARG A 64 -3.82 -22.22 8.09
N ILE A 65 -2.92 -21.41 8.66
CA ILE A 65 -3.11 -19.96 8.79
C ILE A 65 -3.21 -19.31 7.41
N ARG A 66 -2.29 -19.62 6.49
CA ARG A 66 -2.31 -19.08 5.12
C ARG A 66 -3.60 -19.45 4.38
N ALA A 67 -4.01 -20.70 4.44
CA ALA A 67 -5.25 -21.15 3.79
C ALA A 67 -6.48 -20.44 4.37
N THR A 68 -6.51 -20.21 5.68
CA THR A 68 -7.59 -19.49 6.36
C THR A 68 -7.62 -18.02 5.94
N ALA A 69 -6.47 -17.35 5.94
CA ALA A 69 -6.34 -15.96 5.52
C ALA A 69 -6.79 -15.76 4.06
N VAL A 70 -6.41 -16.67 3.15
CA VAL A 70 -6.85 -16.64 1.75
C VAL A 70 -8.37 -16.74 1.65
N ARG A 71 -9.00 -17.68 2.38
CA ARG A 71 -10.46 -17.81 2.39
C ARG A 71 -11.15 -16.56 2.95
N GLN A 72 -10.62 -15.98 4.02
CA GLN A 72 -11.17 -14.76 4.62
C GLN A 72 -11.06 -13.57 3.67
N ALA A 73 -9.90 -13.38 3.03
CA ALA A 73 -9.70 -12.31 2.05
C ALA A 73 -10.67 -12.46 0.85
N ALA A 74 -10.85 -13.68 0.35
CA ALA A 74 -11.82 -13.96 -0.71
C ALA A 74 -13.25 -13.62 -0.28
N ALA A 75 -13.65 -13.98 0.94
CA ALA A 75 -14.98 -13.67 1.47
C ALA A 75 -15.20 -12.16 1.66
N ILE A 76 -14.20 -11.42 2.14
CA ILE A 76 -14.26 -9.96 2.27
C ILE A 76 -14.44 -9.32 0.90
N ARG A 77 -13.64 -9.75 -0.10
CA ARG A 77 -13.75 -9.23 -1.47
C ARG A 77 -15.11 -9.53 -2.07
N ALA A 78 -15.64 -10.74 -1.91
CA ALA A 78 -16.96 -11.10 -2.41
C ALA A 78 -18.05 -10.19 -1.83
N ARG A 79 -18.07 -10.01 -0.50
CA ARG A 79 -19.01 -9.09 0.16
C ARG A 79 -18.88 -7.65 -0.34
N ALA A 80 -17.65 -7.18 -0.57
CA ALA A 80 -17.42 -5.83 -1.09
C ALA A 80 -17.98 -5.67 -2.52
N VAL A 81 -17.78 -6.68 -3.38
CA VAL A 81 -18.33 -6.71 -4.74
C VAL A 81 -19.86 -6.75 -4.69
N ASP A 82 -20.45 -7.58 -3.85
CA ASP A 82 -21.91 -7.68 -3.70
C ASP A 82 -22.53 -6.39 -3.14
N ALA A 83 -21.83 -5.70 -2.25
CA ALA A 83 -22.29 -4.44 -1.65
C ALA A 83 -22.08 -3.23 -2.57
N ALA A 84 -21.17 -3.30 -3.53
CA ALA A 84 -20.78 -2.16 -4.36
C ALA A 84 -21.98 -1.52 -5.09
N PRO A 85 -22.86 -2.26 -5.80
CA PRO A 85 -23.99 -1.68 -6.52
C PRO A 85 -24.87 -0.81 -5.61
N ARG A 86 -25.28 -1.35 -4.45
CA ARG A 86 -26.09 -0.63 -3.46
C ARG A 86 -25.42 0.66 -2.99
N ILE A 87 -24.12 0.63 -2.70
CA ILE A 87 -23.37 1.82 -2.26
C ILE A 87 -23.35 2.88 -3.38
N THR A 88 -23.13 2.47 -4.63
CA THR A 88 -23.21 3.37 -5.79
C THR A 88 -24.61 3.97 -5.99
N GLU A 89 -25.66 3.17 -5.85
CA GLU A 89 -27.06 3.63 -5.96
C GLU A 89 -27.38 4.65 -4.87
N GLU A 90 -27.00 4.37 -3.62
CA GLU A 90 -27.16 5.29 -2.49
C GLU A 90 -26.39 6.60 -2.72
N ALA A 91 -25.15 6.53 -3.21
CA ALA A 91 -24.34 7.71 -3.52
C ALA A 91 -24.92 8.54 -4.68
N ALA A 92 -25.44 7.87 -5.71
CA ALA A 92 -26.10 8.53 -6.84
C ALA A 92 -27.38 9.24 -6.39
N ALA A 93 -28.22 8.58 -5.59
CA ALA A 93 -29.44 9.15 -5.04
C ALA A 93 -29.15 10.39 -4.17
N GLN A 94 -28.11 10.32 -3.33
CA GLN A 94 -27.67 11.46 -2.52
C GLN A 94 -27.15 12.64 -3.36
N SER A 95 -26.60 12.38 -4.55
CA SER A 95 -26.07 13.42 -5.44
C SER A 95 -27.16 14.10 -6.28
N LEU A 96 -28.23 13.38 -6.62
CA LEU A 96 -29.34 13.91 -7.42
C LEU A 96 -30.25 14.85 -6.61
N SER A 97 -30.50 14.54 -5.33
CA SER A 97 -31.39 15.34 -4.47
C SER A 97 -30.98 16.82 -4.32
N PRO A 98 -29.69 17.16 -4.05
CA PRO A 98 -29.23 18.54 -4.05
C PRO A 98 -29.33 19.22 -5.42
N ALA A 99 -29.08 18.47 -6.50
CA ALA A 99 -29.15 19.01 -7.86
C ALA A 99 -30.58 19.39 -8.25
N ASP A 100 -31.57 18.58 -7.84
CA ASP A 100 -32.99 18.87 -8.04
C ASP A 100 -33.43 20.09 -7.22
N ALA A 101 -32.99 20.19 -5.96
CA ALA A 101 -33.28 21.34 -5.11
C ALA A 101 -32.71 22.65 -5.67
N VAL A 102 -31.44 22.64 -6.12
CA VAL A 102 -30.81 23.80 -6.78
C VAL A 102 -31.54 24.16 -8.07
N SER A 103 -31.99 23.17 -8.83
CA SER A 103 -32.75 23.40 -10.05
C SER A 103 -34.14 23.99 -9.79
N ALA A 104 -34.80 23.62 -8.69
CA ALA A 104 -36.07 24.22 -8.28
C ALA A 104 -35.89 25.69 -7.86
N ASP A 105 -34.92 25.98 -7.00
CA ASP A 105 -34.62 27.35 -6.55
C ASP A 105 -34.23 28.27 -7.72
N ALA A 106 -33.46 27.77 -8.69
CA ALA A 106 -33.11 28.50 -9.90
C ALA A 106 -34.36 28.86 -10.75
N ARG A 107 -35.33 27.94 -10.87
CA ARG A 107 -36.59 28.19 -11.60
C ARG A 107 -37.45 29.22 -10.89
N ASP A 108 -37.59 29.12 -9.57
CA ASP A 108 -38.36 30.07 -8.78
C ASP A 108 -37.73 31.47 -8.82
N SER A 109 -36.40 31.54 -8.73
CA SER A 109 -35.64 32.78 -8.91
C SER A 109 -35.85 33.39 -10.31
N ALA A 110 -35.79 32.57 -11.37
CA ALA A 110 -36.02 33.03 -12.74
C ALA A 110 -37.45 33.56 -12.95
N ALA A 111 -38.45 32.88 -12.37
CA ALA A 111 -39.84 33.33 -12.38
C ALA A 111 -40.01 34.67 -11.64
N ALA A 112 -39.40 34.82 -10.46
CA ALA A 112 -39.45 36.06 -9.69
C ALA A 112 -38.78 37.24 -10.42
N VAL A 113 -37.65 36.99 -11.09
CA VAL A 113 -36.97 38.00 -11.93
C VAL A 113 -37.87 38.41 -13.10
N SER A 114 -38.50 37.44 -13.78
CA SER A 114 -39.38 37.70 -14.93
C SER A 114 -40.58 38.56 -14.54
N ILE A 115 -41.28 38.20 -13.44
CA ILE A 115 -42.42 38.98 -12.92
C ILE A 115 -41.99 40.41 -12.55
N ARG A 116 -40.82 40.57 -11.92
CA ARG A 116 -40.30 41.90 -11.57
C ARG A 116 -39.92 42.71 -12.81
N ALA A 117 -39.32 42.06 -13.81
CA ALA A 117 -38.97 42.67 -15.07
C ALA A 117 -40.22 43.16 -15.80
N GLU A 118 -41.28 42.35 -15.90
CA GLU A 118 -42.55 42.74 -16.51
C GLU A 118 -43.17 43.95 -15.83
N ARG A 119 -43.26 43.95 -14.49
CA ARG A 119 -43.80 45.08 -13.73
C ARG A 119 -43.00 46.37 -13.98
N ARG A 120 -41.68 46.29 -13.92
CA ARG A 120 -40.82 47.47 -14.13
C ARG A 120 -40.79 47.92 -15.58
N MET A 121 -40.84 46.99 -16.54
CA MET A 121 -40.77 47.30 -17.96
C MET A 121 -41.96 48.17 -18.37
N ALA A 122 -43.15 47.90 -17.85
CA ALA A 122 -44.32 48.76 -18.06
C ALA A 122 -44.05 50.23 -17.66
N ASP A 123 -43.38 50.44 -16.53
CA ASP A 123 -43.07 51.78 -16.02
C ASP A 123 -41.88 52.45 -16.74
N GLN A 124 -40.98 51.67 -17.34
CA GLN A 124 -39.74 52.18 -17.96
C GLN A 124 -39.86 52.43 -19.47
N VAL A 125 -40.84 51.83 -20.16
CA VAL A 125 -41.00 52.00 -21.62
C VAL A 125 -41.26 53.47 -21.98
N ALA A 126 -42.18 54.14 -21.28
CA ALA A 126 -42.53 55.53 -21.60
C ALA A 126 -41.35 56.53 -21.43
N PRO A 127 -40.60 56.51 -20.31
CA PRO A 127 -39.39 57.32 -20.16
C PRO A 127 -38.32 57.05 -21.23
N VAL A 128 -38.06 55.77 -21.55
CA VAL A 128 -37.04 55.39 -22.55
C VAL A 128 -37.44 55.88 -23.94
N VAL A 129 -38.70 55.69 -24.34
CA VAL A 129 -39.22 56.18 -25.63
C VAL A 129 -39.17 57.71 -25.69
N ALA A 130 -39.53 58.40 -24.60
CA ALA A 130 -39.44 59.86 -24.53
C ALA A 130 -38.00 60.34 -24.68
N ARG A 131 -37.04 59.70 -24.01
CA ARG A 131 -35.61 60.04 -24.14
C ARG A 131 -35.08 59.77 -25.54
N ALA A 132 -35.46 58.64 -26.15
CA ALA A 132 -35.07 58.30 -27.52
C ALA A 132 -35.58 59.35 -28.52
N ARG A 133 -36.84 59.78 -28.39
CA ARG A 133 -37.42 60.86 -29.22
C ARG A 133 -36.68 62.18 -29.05
N ALA A 134 -36.34 62.54 -27.81
CA ALA A 134 -35.57 63.75 -27.53
C ALA A 134 -34.16 63.71 -28.18
N LEU A 135 -33.47 62.56 -28.10
CA LEU A 135 -32.17 62.37 -28.77
C LEU A 135 -32.28 62.45 -30.29
N ILE A 136 -33.33 61.86 -30.88
CA ILE A 136 -33.56 61.95 -32.33
C ILE A 136 -33.80 63.41 -32.74
N ALA A 137 -34.59 64.16 -31.97
CA ALA A 137 -34.83 65.58 -32.24
C ALA A 137 -33.53 66.40 -32.15
N GLU A 138 -32.66 66.12 -31.18
CA GLU A 138 -31.36 66.79 -31.02
C GLU A 138 -30.39 66.50 -32.18
N VAL A 139 -30.37 65.26 -32.67
CA VAL A 139 -29.51 64.84 -33.79
C VAL A 139 -30.03 65.35 -35.13
N CYS A 140 -31.35 65.33 -35.33
CA CYS A 140 -32.02 65.76 -36.56
C CYS A 140 -32.38 67.25 -36.59
N ALA A 141 -32.11 68.00 -35.52
CA ALA A 141 -32.28 69.45 -35.52
C ALA A 141 -31.34 70.08 -36.59
N PRO A 142 -31.86 70.96 -37.46
CA PRO A 142 -31.03 71.66 -38.42
C PRO A 142 -29.99 72.52 -37.68
N GLU A 143 -28.77 72.64 -38.24
CA GLU A 143 -27.58 73.24 -37.61
C GLU A 143 -27.75 74.68 -37.08
N HIS A 144 -28.90 75.30 -37.28
CA HIS A 144 -29.20 76.72 -37.09
C HIS A 144 -29.80 76.99 -35.71
N GLU A 145 -30.22 75.94 -34.98
CA GLU A 145 -30.77 76.01 -33.60
C GLU A 145 -29.83 75.44 -32.52
N ARG A 146 -28.61 74.99 -32.87
CA ARG A 146 -27.59 74.64 -31.87
C ARG A 146 -26.96 75.91 -31.29
N ALA A 147 -27.50 76.41 -30.17
CA ALA A 147 -26.90 77.52 -29.43
C ALA A 147 -25.52 77.11 -28.84
N PRO A 148 -24.52 78.01 -28.81
CA PRO A 148 -23.17 77.70 -28.34
C PRO A 148 -23.13 77.52 -26.81
N ARG A 149 -22.19 76.68 -26.37
CA ARG A 149 -21.91 76.34 -24.97
C ARG A 149 -21.63 77.54 -24.08
#